data_AF-A0A933R522-F1
#
_entry.id   AF-A0A933R522-F1
#
_cell.length_a   1.000
_cell.length_b   1.000
_cell.length_c   1.000
_cell.angle_alpha   90.00
_cell.angle_beta   90.00
_cell.angle_gamma   90.00
#
_symmetry.space_group_name_H-M   'P 1'
#
loop_
_entity.id
_entity.type
_entity.pdbx_description
1 polymer ?
#
loop_
_entity_poly.entity_id
_entity_poly.type
_entity_poly.pdbx_seq_one_letter_code
_entity_poly.pdbx_strand_id
1 'polypeptide(L)' 'MRVQLLTAAWCSSCQREQAIWERICARHGVTLEVVDLETPAGEAVASRHHLKIMPAVLQ' A
#
# COMPACT_ATOMS: atom_id res chain seq x y z
N MET A 1 4.07 14.88 -3.38
CA MET A 1 4.17 13.92 -2.25
C MET A 1 3.53 12.61 -2.70
N ARG A 2 4.09 11.48 -2.28
CA ARG A 2 3.62 10.13 -2.65
C ARG A 2 3.32 9.34 -1.38
N VAL A 3 2.27 8.53 -1.42
CA VAL A 3 1.99 7.49 -0.42
C VAL A 3 2.00 6.16 -1.15
N GLN A 4 2.68 5.18 -0.58
CA GLN A 4 2.71 3.82 -1.09
C GLN A 4 1.90 2.91 -0.16
N LEU A 5 1.00 2.11 -0.73
CA LEU A 5 0.18 1.13 -0.02
C LEU A 5 0.57 -0.26 -0.50
N LEU A 6 1.19 -1.03 0.39
CA LEU A 6 1.50 -2.43 0.16
C LEU A 6 0.27 -3.28 0.54
N THR A 7 -0.19 -4.10 -0.40
CA THR A 7 -1.35 -4.98 -0.27
C THR A 7 -0.97 -6.43 -0.55
N ALA A 8 -1.89 -7.35 -0.27
CA ALA A 8 -1.76 -8.76 -0.63
C ALA A 8 -3.15 -9.36 -0.93
N ALA A 9 -3.23 -10.38 -1.78
CA ALA A 9 -4.52 -10.96 -2.19
C ALA A 9 -5.30 -11.60 -1.03
N TRP A 10 -4.58 -12.19 -0.05
CA TRP A 10 -5.17 -12.83 1.13
C TRP A 10 -5.65 -11.83 2.20
N CYS A 11 -5.37 -10.54 2.02
CA CYS A 11 -5.67 -9.49 3.00
C CYS A 11 -7.07 -8.91 2.78
N SER A 12 -8.04 -9.37 3.57
CA SER A 12 -9.44 -8.93 3.50
C SER A 12 -9.65 -7.43 3.78
N SER A 13 -8.74 -6.80 4.54
CA SER A 13 -8.77 -5.37 4.85
C SER A 13 -8.16 -4.49 3.76
N CYS A 14 -7.34 -5.04 2.87
CA CYS A 14 -6.53 -4.26 1.92
C CYS A 14 -7.39 -3.49 0.91
N GLN A 15 -8.48 -4.10 0.41
CA GLN A 15 -9.39 -3.41 -0.51
C GLN A 15 -10.07 -2.19 0.13
N ARG A 16 -10.44 -2.31 1.42
CA ARG A 16 -11.06 -1.20 2.15
C ARG A 16 -10.07 -0.07 2.38
N GLU A 17 -8.85 -0.41 2.78
CA GLU A 17 -7.78 0.56 3.03
C GLU A 17 -7.40 1.31 1.75
N GLN A 18 -7.29 0.60 0.62
CA GLN A 18 -7.04 1.22 -0.68
C GLN A 18 -8.10 2.27 -1.03
N ALA A 19 -9.39 1.94 -0.89
CA ALA A 19 -10.47 2.88 -1.16
C ALA A 19 -10.43 4.12 -0.25
N ILE A 20 -9.95 3.99 0.99
CA ILE A 20 -9.74 5.11 1.91
C ILE A 20 -8.60 6.00 1.42
N TRP A 21 -7.45 5.42 1.09
CA TRP A 21 -6.29 6.17 0.61
C TRP A 21 -6.53 6.82 -0.74
N GLU A 22 -7.25 6.18 -1.66
CA GLU A 22 -7.64 6.79 -2.94
C GLU A 22 -8.40 8.11 -2.71
N ARG A 23 -9.34 8.14 -1.76
CA ARG A 23 -10.10 9.35 -1.41
C ARG A 23 -9.24 10.43 -0.76
N ILE A 24 -8.34 10.04 0.14
CA ILE A 24 -7.41 10.97 0.81
C ILE A 24 -6.48 11.58 -0.23
N CYS A 25 -5.84 10.73 -1.04
CA CYS A 25 -4.90 11.15 -2.07
C CYS A 25 -5.56 12.07 -3.10
N ALA A 26 -6.77 11.75 -3.56
CA ALA A 26 -7.54 12.62 -4.46
C ALA A 26 -7.87 13.98 -3.81
N ARG A 27 -8.26 14.01 -2.54
CA ARG A 27 -8.59 15.25 -1.82
C ARG A 27 -7.36 16.15 -1.61
N HIS A 28 -6.19 15.57 -1.39
CA HIS A 28 -4.99 16.29 -0.99
C HIS A 28 -3.96 16.46 -2.13
N GLY A 29 -4.26 15.99 -3.35
CA GLY A 29 -3.34 16.06 -4.49
C GLY A 29 -2.07 15.22 -4.27
N VAL A 30 -2.18 14.12 -3.54
CA VAL A 30 -1.09 13.18 -3.26
C VAL A 30 -1.20 12.01 -4.23
N THR A 31 -0.08 11.51 -4.74
CA THR A 31 -0.09 10.30 -5.58
C THR A 31 -0.15 9.06 -4.70
N LEU A 32 -1.16 8.22 -4.89
CA LEU A 32 -1.21 6.88 -4.31
C LEU A 32 -0.53 5.89 -5.26
N GLU A 33 0.40 5.10 -4.74
CA GLU A 33 0.92 3.90 -5.40
C GLU A 33 0.44 2.69 -4.63
N VAL A 34 -0.21 1.75 -5.32
CA VAL A 34 -0.55 0.45 -4.75
C VAL A 34 0.46 -0.56 -5.25
N VAL A 35 1.09 -1.29 -4.34
CA VAL A 35 2.06 -2.34 -4.64
C VAL A 35 1.54 -3.65 -4.07
N ASP A 36 1.57 -4.70 -4.88
CA ASP A 36 1.20 -6.04 -4.45
C ASP A 36 2.43 -6.78 -3.92
N LEU A 37 2.33 -7.31 -2.70
CA LEU A 37 3.33 -8.14 -2.04
C LEU A 37 3.76 -9.33 -2.89
N GLU A 38 2.87 -9.89 -3.71
CA GLU A 38 3.15 -11.05 -4.56
C GLU A 38 4.03 -10.70 -5.78
N THR A 39 4.35 -9.42 -5.98
CA THR A 39 5.31 -8.99 -7.01
C THR A 39 6.72 -8.84 -6.44
N PRO A 40 7.78 -8.99 -7.27
CA PRO A 40 9.15 -8.74 -6.84
C PRO A 40 9.37 -7.34 -6.24
N ALA A 41 8.63 -6.34 -6.73
CA ALA A 41 8.67 -4.98 -6.18
C ALA A 41 8.07 -4.93 -4.77
N GLY A 42 6.94 -5.60 -4.54
CA GLY A 42 6.30 -5.68 -3.23
C GLY A 42 7.14 -6.43 -2.20
N GLU A 43 7.74 -7.56 -2.59
CA GLU A 43 8.66 -8.31 -1.72
C GLU A 43 9.89 -7.46 -1.32
N ALA A 44 10.45 -6.71 -2.27
CA ALA A 44 11.58 -5.82 -2.00
C ALA A 44 11.21 -4.70 -1.02
N VAL A 45 10.00 -4.13 -1.15
CA VAL A 45 9.46 -3.13 -0.22
C VAL A 45 9.26 -3.75 1.17
N ALA A 46 8.59 -4.90 1.25
CA ALA A 46 8.34 -5.60 2.50
C ALA A 46 9.64 -5.92 3.25
N SER A 47 10.64 -6.43 2.53
CA SER A 47 11.95 -6.80 3.07
C SER A 47 12.71 -5.57 3.55
N ARG A 48 12.78 -4.51 2.74
CA ARG A 48 13.47 -3.26 3.08
C ARG A 48 12.91 -2.63 4.35
N HIS A 49 11.60 -2.63 4.50
CA HIS A 49 10.90 -2.01 5.62
C HIS A 49 10.57 -2.99 6.76
N HIS A 50 11.01 -4.25 6.66
CA HIS A 50 10.77 -5.32 7.64
C HIS A 50 9.29 -5.49 8.00
N LEU A 51 8.40 -5.37 7.01
CA LEU A 51 6.96 -5.38 7.20
C LEU A 51 6.46 -6.78 7.57
N LYS A 52 5.63 -6.85 8.62
CA LYS A 52 5.01 -8.09 9.12
C LYS A 52 3.49 -8.02 9.17
N ILE A 53 2.92 -6.92 8.69
CA ILE A 53 1.48 -6.62 8.75
C ILE A 53 0.98 -6.18 7.38
N MET A 54 -0.28 -6.47 7.08
CA MET A 54 -0.97 -6.01 5.88
C MET A 54 -2.35 -5.43 6.23
N PRO A 55 -2.83 -4.39 5.52
CA PRO A 55 -2.05 -3.55 4.59
C PRO A 55 -0.99 -2.71 5.33
N ALA A 56 0.00 -2.20 4.60
CA ALA A 56 1.01 -1.31 5.14
C ALA A 56 1.14 -0.03 4.30
N VAL A 57 1.12 1.12 4.97
CA VAL A 57 1.24 2.44 4.34
C VAL A 57 2.64 2.98 4.58
N LEU A 58 3.27 3.48 3.53
CA LEU A 58 4.62 4.04 3.52
C LEU A 58 4.61 5.43 2.86
N GLN A 59 5.52 6.31 3.29
CA GLN A 59 5.73 7.67 2.73
C GLN A 59 7.18 7.85 2.29
#